data_AF-A0A429EX41-F1
#
_entry.id   AF-A0A429EX41-F1
#
_cell.length_a   1.000
_cell.length_b   1.000
_cell.length_c   1.000
_cell.angle_alpha   90.00
_cell.angle_beta   90.00
_cell.angle_gamma   90.00
#
_symmetry.space_group_name_H-M   'P 1'
#
loop_
_entity.id
_entity.type
_entity.pdbx_description
1 polymer ?
#
loop_
_entity_poly.entity_id
_entity_poly.type
_entity_poly.pdbx_seq_one_letter_code
_entity_poly.pdbx_strand_id
1 'polypeptide(L)'
;STASTPRVAASPSPARAAATLGVEAVDHEKPGALVVGVHVPGPGYAAGLVRGDVLLVFGTTRVDSAADLARAVARARPGKNVKITVRHESGAYQQLTAVPGVVT
;
A
#
# COMPACT_ATOMS: atom_id res chain seq x y z
N SER A 1 26.20 -14.25 -46.00
CA SER A 1 24.78 -14.65 -46.06
C SER A 1 24.60 -15.86 -45.18
N THR A 2 23.77 -15.93 -44.15
CA THR A 2 22.51 -15.24 -43.87
C THR A 2 22.24 -15.24 -42.36
N ALA A 3 21.59 -14.17 -41.90
CA ALA A 3 21.10 -13.97 -40.55
C ALA A 3 19.97 -14.94 -40.16
N SER A 4 19.78 -15.18 -38.86
CA SER A 4 18.45 -15.15 -38.21
C SER A 4 18.60 -15.24 -36.69
N THR A 5 18.43 -14.08 -36.05
CA THR A 5 18.18 -13.87 -34.63
C THR A 5 16.89 -14.55 -34.20
N PRO A 6 16.84 -15.27 -33.06
CA PRO A 6 15.61 -15.38 -32.31
C PRO A 6 15.46 -14.08 -31.50
N ARG A 7 14.51 -13.25 -31.93
CA ARG A 7 13.97 -12.12 -31.19
C ARG A 7 13.37 -12.64 -29.89
N VAL A 8 14.11 -12.59 -28.79
CA VAL A 8 13.54 -12.71 -27.44
C VAL A 8 12.90 -11.35 -27.11
N ALA A 9 11.79 -11.06 -27.76
CA ALA A 9 10.85 -10.04 -27.30
C ALA A 9 9.90 -10.71 -26.30
N ALA A 10 10.45 -11.18 -25.19
CA ALA A 10 9.65 -11.30 -23.99
C ALA A 10 9.71 -9.93 -23.33
N SER A 11 8.84 -9.02 -23.76
CA SER A 11 8.48 -7.89 -22.90
C SER A 11 8.13 -8.51 -21.55
N PRO A 12 8.76 -8.13 -20.43
CA PRO A 12 8.26 -8.54 -19.14
C PRO A 12 6.85 -7.97 -19.06
N SER A 13 5.85 -8.80 -19.35
CA SER A 13 4.47 -8.49 -19.01
C SER A 13 4.54 -8.20 -17.53
N PRO A 14 4.24 -6.98 -17.05
CA PRO A 14 4.39 -6.64 -15.64
C PRO A 14 3.49 -7.63 -14.92
N ALA A 15 4.10 -8.64 -14.31
CA ALA A 15 3.41 -9.73 -13.68
C ALA A 15 2.75 -9.12 -12.45
N ARG A 16 1.53 -8.60 -12.64
CA ARG A 16 0.67 -7.97 -11.62
C ARG A 16 1.49 -7.32 -10.51
N ALA A 17 2.11 -6.20 -10.85
CA ALA A 17 2.65 -5.27 -9.87
C ALA A 17 1.66 -5.10 -8.71
N ALA A 18 1.88 -5.82 -7.61
CA ALA A 18 1.02 -5.72 -6.45
C ALA A 18 1.25 -4.33 -5.88
N ALA A 19 0.15 -3.59 -5.70
CA ALA A 19 0.28 -2.27 -5.11
C ALA A 19 0.86 -2.40 -3.70
N THR A 20 1.69 -1.45 -3.29
CA THR A 20 2.25 -1.38 -1.94
C THR A 20 2.01 0.00 -1.34
N LEU A 21 1.94 0.05 -0.01
CA LEU A 21 2.01 1.29 0.74
C LEU A 21 3.39 1.56 1.33
N GLY A 22 4.32 0.59 1.31
CA GLY A 22 5.60 0.76 2.00
C GLY A 22 5.44 0.98 3.50
N VAL A 23 4.54 0.22 4.13
CA VAL A 23 4.32 0.25 5.58
C VAL A 23 4.34 -1.18 6.11
N GLU A 24 4.81 -1.31 7.35
CA GLU A 24 4.68 -2.51 8.15
C GLU A 24 3.50 -2.31 9.11
N ALA A 25 2.57 -3.26 9.12
CA ALA A 25 1.41 -3.20 9.97
C ALA A 25 1.16 -4.53 10.68
N VAL A 26 0.65 -4.44 11.91
CA VAL A 26 0.23 -5.57 12.73
C VAL A 26 -1.23 -5.39 13.15
N ASP A 27 -1.85 -6.46 13.62
CA ASP A 27 -3.22 -6.37 14.15
C ASP A 27 -3.25 -5.49 15.40
N HIS A 28 -4.25 -4.62 15.48
CA HIS A 28 -4.48 -3.76 16.64
C HIS A 28 -5.51 -4.43 17.58
N GLU A 29 -5.46 -4.15 18.89
CA GLU A 29 -6.38 -4.74 19.88
C GLU A 29 -7.87 -4.41 19.62
N LYS A 30 -8.10 -3.28 18.96
CA LYS A 30 -9.39 -2.82 18.41
C LYS A 30 -9.34 -2.89 16.89
N PRO A 31 -10.50 -2.93 16.19
CA PRO A 31 -10.53 -3.01 14.74
C PRO A 31 -9.60 -1.98 14.08
N GLY A 32 -8.69 -2.47 13.24
CA GLY A 32 -7.71 -1.66 12.55
C GLY A 32 -6.37 -2.36 12.37
N ALA A 33 -5.55 -1.80 11.49
CA ALA A 33 -4.16 -2.21 11.30
C ALA A 33 -3.23 -1.17 11.93
N LEU A 34 -2.48 -1.55 12.96
CA LEU A 34 -1.49 -0.69 13.60
C LEU A 34 -0.24 -0.61 12.73
N VAL A 35 0.10 0.60 12.29
CA VAL A 35 1.33 0.90 11.57
C VAL A 35 2.49 0.89 12.55
N VAL A 36 3.38 -0.09 12.40
CA VAL A 36 4.59 -0.22 13.21
C VAL A 36 5.83 0.27 12.47
N GLY A 37 5.78 0.36 11.14
CA GLY A 37 6.90 0.84 10.34
C GLY A 37 6.42 1.57 9.09
N VAL A 38 7.16 2.59 8.68
CA VAL A 38 6.92 3.33 7.43
C VAL A 38 8.25 3.43 6.70
N HIS A 39 8.30 2.92 5.47
CA HIS A 39 9.49 2.99 4.63
C HIS A 39 9.65 4.39 4.04
N VAL A 40 10.88 4.90 4.08
CA VAL A 40 11.26 6.21 3.55
C VAL A 40 12.40 6.05 2.53
N PRO A 41 12.25 6.52 1.28
CA PRO A 41 11.02 7.06 0.70
C PRO A 41 9.99 5.94 0.43
N GLY A 42 8.70 6.27 0.49
CA GLY A 42 7.63 5.31 0.21
C GLY A 42 6.24 5.94 0.10
N PRO A 43 5.26 5.23 -0.49
CA PRO A 43 3.88 5.72 -0.63
C PRO A 43 3.21 6.15 0.67
N GLY A 44 3.42 5.37 1.73
CA GLY A 44 2.87 5.64 3.06
C GLY A 44 3.51 6.86 3.69
N TYR A 45 4.83 6.99 3.56
CA TYR A 45 5.54 8.20 3.99
C TYR A 45 5.06 9.45 3.24
N ALA A 46 4.93 9.37 1.92
CA ALA A 46 4.41 10.47 1.10
C ALA A 46 2.96 10.84 1.43
N ALA A 47 2.17 9.87 1.92
CA ALA A 47 0.81 10.08 2.41
C ALA A 47 0.77 10.75 3.80
N GLY A 48 1.91 10.81 4.50
CA GLY A 48 2.00 11.31 5.88
C GLY A 48 1.68 10.28 6.95
N LEU A 49 1.71 8.98 6.63
CA LEU A 49 1.58 7.94 7.65
C LEU A 49 2.80 7.96 8.58
N VAL A 50 2.53 7.75 9.86
CA VAL A 50 3.55 7.63 10.88
C VAL A 50 3.39 6.33 11.66
N ARG A 51 4.48 5.89 12.30
CA ARG A 51 4.42 4.79 13.26
C ARG A 51 3.47 5.17 14.39
N GLY A 52 2.61 4.25 14.80
CA GLY A 52 1.58 4.45 15.81
C GLY A 52 0.19 4.72 15.23
N ASP A 53 0.08 4.99 13.93
CA ASP A 53 -1.22 5.15 13.27
C ASP A 53 -1.99 3.83 13.22
N VAL A 54 -3.27 3.88 13.55
CA VAL A 54 -4.19 2.77 13.33
C VAL A 54 -5.01 3.04 12.09
N LEU A 55 -4.80 2.26 11.04
CA LEU A 55 -5.49 2.39 9.77
C LEU A 55 -6.83 1.65 9.84
N LEU A 56 -7.93 2.40 9.64
CA LEU A 56 -9.30 1.93 9.84
C LEU A 56 -10.06 1.75 8.53
N VAL A 57 -9.73 2.57 7.53
CA VAL A 57 -10.37 2.53 6.21
C VAL A 57 -9.32 2.74 5.14
N PHE A 58 -9.37 1.90 4.10
CA PHE A 58 -8.56 2.03 2.90
C PHE A 58 -9.47 2.11 1.67
N GLY A 59 -9.58 3.32 1.12
CA GLY A 59 -10.52 3.65 0.05
C GLY A 59 -11.97 3.48 0.51
N THR A 60 -12.62 2.45 -0.02
CA THR A 60 -14.00 2.05 0.36
C THR A 60 -14.00 0.80 1.23
N THR A 61 -12.84 0.22 1.54
CA THR A 61 -12.71 -1.01 2.31
C THR A 61 -12.48 -0.68 3.78
N ARG A 62 -13.31 -1.24 4.67
CA ARG A 62 -13.05 -1.20 6.11
C ARG A 62 -11.89 -2.14 6.43
N VAL A 63 -10.97 -1.68 7.26
CA VAL A 63 -9.79 -2.41 7.69
C VAL A 63 -9.97 -2.73 9.16
N ASP A 64 -10.21 -4.00 9.47
CA ASP A 64 -10.36 -4.46 10.85
C ASP A 64 -9.10 -5.21 11.33
N SER A 65 -8.20 -5.62 10.41
CA SER A 65 -6.93 -6.31 10.68
C SER A 65 -5.81 -5.89 9.71
N ALA A 66 -4.55 -6.21 10.03
CA ALA A 66 -3.42 -6.03 9.11
C ALA A 66 -3.56 -6.87 7.84
N ALA A 67 -4.14 -8.06 7.94
CA ALA A 67 -4.45 -8.90 6.78
C ALA A 67 -5.46 -8.22 5.83
N ASP A 68 -6.46 -7.54 6.38
CA ASP A 68 -7.44 -6.78 5.58
C ASP A 68 -6.80 -5.60 4.89
N LEU A 69 -5.90 -4.88 5.57
CA LEU A 69 -5.11 -3.82 4.96
C LEU A 69 -4.30 -4.36 3.78
N ALA A 70 -3.53 -5.42 3.99
CA ALA A 70 -2.70 -6.02 2.93
C ALA A 70 -3.55 -6.42 1.71
N ARG A 71 -4.71 -7.04 1.95
CA ARG A 71 -5.67 -7.40 0.89
C ARG A 71 -6.27 -6.18 0.19
N ALA A 72 -6.62 -5.13 0.93
CA ALA A 72 -7.18 -3.91 0.37
C ALA A 72 -6.15 -3.16 -0.49
N VAL A 73 -4.91 -3.10 -0.04
CA VAL A 73 -3.78 -2.53 -0.78
C VAL A 73 -3.52 -3.36 -2.05
N ALA A 74 -3.44 -4.69 -1.96
CA ALA A 74 -3.23 -5.55 -3.11
C ALA A 74 -4.31 -5.42 -4.20
N ARG A 75 -5.55 -5.05 -3.82
CA ARG A 75 -6.64 -4.76 -4.76
C ARG A 75 -6.65 -3.34 -5.29
N ALA A 76 -5.96 -2.40 -4.66
CA ALA A 76 -5.88 -1.03 -5.15
C ALA A 76 -5.08 -0.96 -6.44
N ARG A 77 -5.43 0.04 -7.26
CA ARG A 77 -4.70 0.35 -8.49
C ARG A 77 -3.45 1.15 -8.12
N PRO A 78 -2.24 0.66 -8.44
CA PRO A 78 -1.03 1.45 -8.29
C PRO A 78 -1.14 2.78 -9.06
N GLY A 79 -0.53 3.84 -8.53
CA GLY A 79 -0.51 5.17 -9.13
C GLY A 79 -1.82 5.96 -9.00
N LYS A 80 -2.88 5.38 -8.41
CA LYS A 80 -4.15 6.10 -8.16
C LYS A 80 -4.24 6.53 -6.70
N ASN A 81 -4.67 7.78 -6.47
CA ASN A 81 -4.97 8.26 -5.13
C ASN A 81 -6.06 7.41 -4.46
N VAL A 82 -5.78 6.96 -3.24
CA VAL A 82 -6.70 6.26 -2.36
C VAL A 82 -6.79 7.05 -1.06
N LYS A 83 -8.02 7.40 -0.67
CA LYS A 83 -8.28 8.00 0.63
C LYS A 83 -8.13 6.94 1.71
N ILE A 84 -7.41 7.24 2.78
CA ILE A 84 -7.27 6.36 3.93
C ILE A 84 -7.69 7.12 5.18
N THR A 85 -8.31 6.42 6.12
CA THR A 85 -8.65 6.98 7.43
C THR A 85 -7.79 6.31 8.47
N VAL A 86 -7.04 7.12 9.19
CA VAL A 86 -6.21 6.69 10.32
C VAL A 86 -6.73 7.29 11.61
N ARG A 87 -6.40 6.62 12.70
CA ARG A 87 -6.47 7.17 14.05
C ARG A 87 -5.06 7.23 14.61
N HIS A 88 -4.63 8.43 14.95
CA HIS A 88 -3.35 8.67 15.61
C HIS A 88 -3.34 8.11 17.02
N GLU A 89 -2.15 7.96 17.61
CA GLU A 89 -1.99 7.56 19.02
C GLU A 89 -2.71 8.52 19.98
N SER A 90 -2.80 9.81 19.62
CA SER A 90 -3.59 10.82 20.36
C SER A 90 -5.10 10.57 20.37
N GLY A 91 -5.59 9.62 19.56
CA GLY A 91 -7.01 9.34 19.35
C GLY A 91 -7.66 10.19 18.25
N ALA A 92 -6.94 11.15 17.68
CA ALA A 92 -7.44 11.98 16.59
C ALA A 92 -7.61 11.16 15.30
N TYR A 93 -8.75 11.35 14.62
CA TYR A 93 -9.00 10.76 13.31
C TYR A 93 -8.49 11.70 12.22
N GLN A 94 -7.74 11.17 11.28
CA GLN A 94 -7.26 11.93 10.13
C GLN A 94 -7.51 11.16 8.84
N GLN A 95 -7.93 11.89 7.82
CA GLN A 95 -8.03 11.35 6.46
C GLN A 95 -6.78 11.76 5.69
N LEU A 96 -6.05 10.77 5.17
CA LEU A 96 -4.87 10.96 4.35
C LEU A 96 -5.17 10.48 2.93
N THR A 97 -4.32 10.89 1.99
CA THR A 97 -4.37 10.40 0.62
C THR A 97 -3.06 9.69 0.31
N ALA A 98 -3.12 8.38 0.10
CA ALA A 98 -1.99 7.59 -0.31
C ALA A 98 -2.06 7.27 -1.80
N VAL A 99 -0.91 7.18 -2.46
CA VAL A 99 -0.81 6.74 -3.85
C VAL A 99 -0.06 5.42 -3.84
N PRO A 100 -0.74 4.26 -3.86
CA PRO A 100 -0.07 2.98 -3.80
C PRO A 100 0.95 2.85 -4.92
N GLY A 101 2.18 2.48 -4.56
CA GLY A 101 3.28 2.30 -5.51
C GLY A 101 3.36 0.87 -6.03
N VAL A 102 4.30 0.62 -6.91
CA VAL A 102 4.72 -0.73 -7.31
C VAL A 102 6.10 -0.98 -6.70
N VAL A 103 6.29 -2.11 -6.03
CA VAL A 103 7.66 -2.58 -5.75
C VAL A 103 8.15 -3.26 -7.02
N THR A 104 9.13 -2.67 -7.69
CA THR A 104 9.87 -3.28 -8.81
C THR A 104 11.17 -3.85 -8.32
#